data_AF-A0A679JY42-F1
#
_entry.id   AF-A0A679JY42-F1
#
_cell.length_a   1.000
_cell.length_b   1.000
_cell.length_c   1.000
_cell.angle_alpha   90.00
_cell.angle_beta   90.00
_cell.angle_gamma   90.00
#
_symmetry.space_group_name_H-M   'P 1'
#
loop_
_entity.id
_entity.type
_entity.pdbx_description
1 polymer ?
#
loop_
_entity_poly.entity_id
_entity_poly.type
_entity_poly.pdbx_seq_one_letter_code
_entity_poly.pdbx_strand_id
1 'polypeptide(L)'
;MPTLTQWPTLPDDVIDFFRSAFEDANRHVTERLLNVPNIRETSLDDALIDSLVPFSPARRLASGAVVAMDIHNIGGLRRLGGWETADISVIVFVYRHTQLIAQKIGMLQSKRLYPKNNDVADDDPIGFLYGMNAFLKRQPKSPLALLNRQFEFDDTCVYGAIKAEDRQVKSIAEMNKKLGQAVYYLFYNPPSMPQVIKNAGVERQQVTANDIGCRVYTENEVNAAIAGFEKGRSPTFSQISAAGTVSNWRLETWAADLLLKCQVGQIFDEADTEKITELLVRRTGPIGASIAVLIALPEEGPP
;
A
#
# COMPACT_ATOMS: atom_id res chain seq x y z
N MET A 1 -17.21 24.57 -17.63
CA MET A 1 -17.54 23.42 -16.77
C MET A 1 -17.22 23.82 -15.33
N PRO A 2 -17.98 23.39 -14.31
CA PRO A 2 -17.68 23.76 -12.94
C PRO A 2 -16.28 23.22 -12.57
N THR A 3 -15.42 24.10 -12.08
CA THR A 3 -14.11 23.74 -11.53
C THR A 3 -14.29 22.74 -10.39
N LEU A 4 -13.68 21.55 -10.51
CA LEU A 4 -13.71 20.46 -9.52
C LEU A 4 -12.84 20.78 -8.28
N THR A 5 -12.80 22.05 -7.84
CA THR A 5 -11.78 22.54 -6.90
C THR A 5 -12.14 22.34 -5.43
N GLN A 6 -13.39 22.04 -5.09
CA GLN A 6 -13.81 21.83 -3.71
C GLN A 6 -14.17 20.37 -3.46
N TRP A 7 -13.49 19.77 -2.48
CA TRP A 7 -13.82 18.43 -2.02
C TRP A 7 -15.16 18.42 -1.25
N PRO A 8 -16.13 17.58 -1.62
CA PRO A 8 -17.40 17.51 -0.93
C PRO A 8 -17.25 16.89 0.46
N THR A 9 -18.13 17.28 1.38
CA THR A 9 -18.25 16.56 2.66
C THR A 9 -18.94 15.22 2.41
N LEU A 10 -18.29 14.14 2.84
CA LEU A 10 -18.82 12.80 2.70
C LEU A 10 -19.57 12.39 3.98
N PRO A 11 -20.69 11.65 3.88
CA PRO A 11 -21.37 11.08 5.05
C PRO A 11 -20.46 10.17 5.87
N ASP A 12 -20.68 10.11 7.20
CA ASP A 12 -19.84 9.30 8.09
C ASP A 12 -19.89 7.81 7.76
N ASP A 13 -21.05 7.29 7.35
CA ASP A 13 -21.19 5.87 6.99
C ASP A 13 -20.42 5.48 5.71
N VAL A 14 -20.17 6.44 4.81
CA VAL A 14 -19.23 6.27 3.69
C VAL A 14 -17.82 6.09 4.23
N ILE A 15 -17.38 6.97 5.13
CA ILE A 15 -16.04 6.88 5.74
C ILE A 15 -15.89 5.55 6.50
N ASP A 16 -16.90 5.16 7.28
CA ASP A 16 -16.90 3.92 8.07
C ASP A 16 -16.84 2.67 7.19
N PHE A 17 -17.53 2.67 6.04
CA PHE A 17 -17.46 1.58 5.06
C PHE A 17 -16.02 1.37 4.56
N PHE A 18 -15.36 2.44 4.10
CA PHE A 18 -13.97 2.35 3.63
C PHE A 18 -12.99 2.05 4.76
N ARG A 19 -13.20 2.61 5.96
CA ARG A 19 -12.37 2.30 7.12
C ARG A 19 -12.41 0.80 7.43
N SER A 20 -13.61 0.23 7.46
CA SER A 20 -13.81 -1.21 7.70
C SER A 20 -13.14 -2.07 6.62
N ALA A 21 -13.26 -1.68 5.34
CA ALA A 21 -12.64 -2.41 4.24
C ALA A 21 -11.11 -2.43 4.31
N PHE A 22 -10.49 -1.27 4.56
CA PHE A 22 -9.03 -1.17 4.69
C PHE A 22 -8.51 -1.76 6.01
N GLU A 23 -9.31 -1.75 7.07
CA GLU A 23 -8.97 -2.44 8.33
C GLU A 23 -8.94 -3.95 8.12
N ASP A 24 -9.94 -4.49 7.41
CA ASP A 24 -9.96 -5.90 6.99
C ASP A 24 -8.74 -6.25 6.14
N ALA A 25 -8.41 -5.42 5.14
CA ALA A 25 -7.24 -5.63 4.31
C ALA A 25 -5.93 -5.58 5.12
N ASN A 26 -5.78 -4.61 6.03
CA ASN A 26 -4.63 -4.49 6.93
C ASN A 26 -4.45 -5.77 7.77
N ARG A 27 -5.54 -6.28 8.36
CA ARG A 27 -5.53 -7.53 9.13
C ARG A 27 -5.10 -8.72 8.28
N HIS A 28 -5.66 -8.89 7.08
CA HIS A 28 -5.33 -10.01 6.19
C HIS A 28 -3.88 -9.99 5.69
N VAL A 29 -3.35 -8.83 5.33
CA VAL A 29 -1.94 -8.68 4.94
C VAL A 29 -1.01 -9.00 6.10
N THR A 30 -1.33 -8.51 7.28
CA THR A 30 -0.58 -8.79 8.50
C THR A 30 -0.62 -10.29 8.84
N GLU A 31 -1.78 -10.93 8.69
CA GLU A 31 -1.93 -12.37 8.87
C GLU A 31 -1.13 -13.17 7.84
N ARG A 32 -1.05 -12.69 6.60
CA ARG A 32 -0.25 -13.30 5.55
C ARG A 32 1.24 -13.27 5.90
N LEU A 33 1.74 -12.13 6.39
CA LEU A 33 3.12 -12.01 6.88
C LEU A 33 3.37 -12.91 8.10
N LEU A 34 2.41 -12.99 9.01
CA LEU A 34 2.49 -13.85 10.19
C LEU A 34 2.62 -15.33 9.82
N ASN A 35 1.87 -15.80 8.81
CA ASN A 35 1.91 -17.20 8.38
C ASN A 35 3.04 -17.50 7.39
N VAL A 36 3.57 -16.50 6.69
CA VAL A 36 4.67 -16.64 5.72
C VAL A 36 5.68 -15.52 5.92
N PRO A 37 6.54 -15.56 6.96
CA PRO A 37 7.39 -14.43 7.33
C PRO A 37 8.43 -14.02 6.27
N ASN A 38 8.81 -14.96 5.41
CA ASN A 38 9.72 -14.72 4.29
C ASN A 38 9.00 -14.31 3.00
N ILE A 39 7.69 -14.02 3.02
CA ILE A 39 6.90 -13.67 1.84
C ILE A 39 7.44 -12.45 1.10
N ARG A 40 7.30 -12.40 -0.23
CA ARG A 40 7.76 -11.23 -1.00
C ARG A 40 6.86 -10.02 -0.77
N GLU A 41 7.41 -8.83 -0.95
CA GLU A 41 6.68 -7.56 -0.91
C GLU A 41 5.49 -7.55 -1.86
N THR A 42 5.70 -7.89 -3.14
CA THR A 42 4.64 -7.94 -4.16
C THR A 42 3.49 -8.89 -3.81
N SER A 43 3.78 -9.98 -3.07
CA SER A 43 2.73 -10.90 -2.62
C SER A 43 1.94 -10.37 -1.41
N LEU A 44 2.46 -9.36 -0.69
CA LEU A 44 1.71 -8.61 0.32
C LEU A 44 0.84 -7.54 -0.35
N ASP A 45 1.31 -6.92 -1.44
CA ASP A 45 0.48 -6.04 -2.28
C ASP A 45 -0.72 -6.81 -2.84
N ASP A 46 -0.48 -7.97 -3.47
CA ASP A 46 -1.56 -8.84 -3.96
C ASP A 46 -2.55 -9.20 -2.84
N ALA A 47 -2.05 -9.53 -1.64
CA ALA A 47 -2.91 -9.86 -0.50
C ALA A 47 -3.76 -8.67 -0.04
N LEU A 48 -3.22 -7.45 -0.07
CA LEU A 48 -3.96 -6.23 0.25
C LEU A 48 -5.10 -6.03 -0.73
N ILE A 49 -4.79 -6.12 -2.03
CA ILE A 49 -5.73 -5.89 -3.11
C ILE A 49 -6.83 -6.95 -3.14
N ASP A 50 -6.46 -8.23 -3.02
CA ASP A 50 -7.40 -9.35 -2.97
C ASP A 50 -8.37 -9.24 -1.78
N SER A 51 -7.89 -8.72 -0.65
CA SER A 51 -8.72 -8.53 0.55
C SER A 51 -9.79 -7.45 0.39
N LEU A 52 -9.64 -6.54 -0.58
CA LEU A 52 -10.62 -5.50 -0.88
C LEU A 52 -11.70 -5.97 -1.88
N VAL A 53 -11.46 -7.04 -2.65
CA VAL A 53 -12.41 -7.59 -3.65
C VAL A 53 -13.82 -7.86 -3.10
N PRO A 54 -14.00 -8.39 -1.88
CA PRO A 54 -15.34 -8.56 -1.29
C PRO A 54 -16.14 -7.26 -1.11
N PHE A 55 -15.47 -6.10 -1.15
CA PHE A 55 -16.08 -4.78 -1.04
C PHE A 55 -16.35 -4.11 -2.39
N SER A 56 -16.03 -4.77 -3.52
CA SER A 56 -16.26 -4.24 -4.86
C SER A 56 -17.73 -4.00 -5.24
N PRO A 57 -18.68 -4.91 -4.93
CA PRO A 57 -20.07 -4.71 -5.33
C PRO A 57 -20.66 -3.43 -4.75
N ALA A 58 -21.47 -2.72 -5.55
CA ALA A 58 -22.12 -1.50 -5.13
C ALA A 58 -23.04 -1.73 -3.92
N ARG A 59 -22.96 -0.85 -2.92
CA ARG A 59 -23.79 -0.89 -1.70
C ARG A 59 -24.41 0.47 -1.43
N ARG A 60 -25.70 0.47 -1.12
CA ARG A 60 -26.41 1.64 -0.59
C ARG A 60 -26.23 1.66 0.93
N LEU A 61 -25.83 2.80 1.46
CA LEU A 61 -25.60 3.02 2.88
C LEU A 61 -26.80 3.73 3.55
N ALA A 62 -26.76 3.90 4.86
CA ALA A 62 -27.86 4.46 5.65
C ALA A 62 -28.14 5.93 5.33
N SER A 63 -27.11 6.70 4.98
CA SER A 63 -27.19 8.08 4.48
C SER A 63 -27.85 8.18 3.09
N GLY A 64 -28.13 7.05 2.44
CA GLY A 64 -28.61 7.00 1.06
C GLY A 64 -27.50 7.08 0.01
N ALA A 65 -26.25 7.33 0.42
CA ALA A 65 -25.09 7.25 -0.45
C ALA A 65 -24.92 5.85 -1.03
N VAL A 66 -24.35 5.77 -2.23
CA VAL A 66 -23.97 4.49 -2.87
C VAL A 66 -22.47 4.46 -3.03
N VAL A 67 -21.84 3.38 -2.58
CA VAL A 67 -20.39 3.17 -2.66
C VAL A 67 -20.07 1.92 -3.48
N ALA A 68 -18.95 1.92 -4.20
CA ALA A 68 -18.39 0.75 -4.86
C ALA A 68 -16.86 0.85 -4.94
N MET A 69 -16.18 -0.28 -5.17
CA MET A 69 -14.73 -0.32 -5.42
C MET A 69 -14.41 -1.12 -6.67
N ASP A 70 -13.89 -0.45 -7.70
CA ASP A 70 -13.36 -1.11 -8.88
C ASP A 70 -11.88 -1.40 -8.70
N ILE A 71 -11.56 -2.68 -8.55
CA ILE A 71 -10.21 -3.13 -8.24
C ILE A 71 -9.55 -3.68 -9.49
N HIS A 72 -8.44 -3.08 -9.86
CA HIS A 72 -7.64 -3.45 -11.01
C HIS A 72 -6.27 -3.92 -10.52
N ASN A 73 -6.06 -5.23 -10.50
CA ASN A 73 -4.74 -5.81 -10.29
C ASN A 73 -4.15 -6.16 -11.67
N ILE A 74 -3.10 -5.45 -12.09
CA ILE A 74 -2.39 -5.76 -13.35
C ILE A 74 -1.35 -6.87 -13.10
N GLY A 75 -1.20 -7.28 -11.83
CA GLY A 75 -0.06 -8.02 -11.33
C GLY A 75 1.15 -7.12 -11.29
N GLY A 76 1.97 -7.23 -10.26
CA GLY A 76 3.33 -6.69 -10.29
C GLY A 76 4.06 -7.31 -11.49
N LEU A 77 3.99 -6.66 -12.66
CA LEU A 77 4.74 -7.08 -13.83
C LEU A 77 6.20 -6.96 -13.43
N ARG A 78 6.84 -8.08 -13.07
CA ARG A 78 8.26 -8.14 -12.73
C ARG A 78 9.07 -7.47 -13.83
N ARG A 79 9.56 -6.25 -13.58
CA ARG A 79 10.26 -5.45 -14.60
C ARG A 79 11.76 -5.55 -14.40
N LEU A 80 12.43 -6.05 -15.43
CA LEU A 80 13.86 -5.81 -15.61
C LEU A 80 14.04 -4.34 -16.06
N GLY A 81 14.47 -3.47 -15.15
CA GLY A 81 15.15 -2.20 -15.52
C GLY A 81 14.32 -0.91 -15.55
N GLY A 82 13.09 -0.88 -15.02
CA GLY A 82 12.29 0.36 -14.86
C GLY A 82 11.80 0.52 -13.43
N TRP A 83 11.90 1.74 -12.89
CA TRP A 83 11.49 2.06 -11.51
C TRP A 83 9.98 2.29 -11.43
N GLU A 84 9.36 1.79 -10.37
CA GLU A 84 7.96 2.04 -10.01
C GLU A 84 7.95 3.12 -8.92
N THR A 85 7.23 4.21 -9.17
CA THR A 85 7.14 5.33 -8.22
C THR A 85 6.05 5.10 -7.17
N ALA A 86 5.11 4.20 -7.43
CA ALA A 86 4.10 3.73 -6.49
C ALA A 86 3.60 2.35 -6.91
N ASP A 87 3.40 1.46 -5.94
CA ASP A 87 2.94 0.09 -6.17
C ASP A 87 1.41 0.00 -6.24
N ILE A 88 0.72 0.87 -5.47
CA ILE A 88 -0.74 0.88 -5.36
C ILE A 88 -1.26 2.31 -5.53
N SER A 89 -2.31 2.49 -6.32
CA SER A 89 -3.05 3.76 -6.42
C SER A 89 -4.46 3.61 -5.87
N VAL A 90 -4.93 4.63 -5.16
CA VAL A 90 -6.30 4.79 -4.70
C VAL A 90 -6.86 6.05 -5.35
N ILE A 91 -7.77 5.87 -6.30
CA ILE A 91 -8.42 6.96 -7.03
C ILE A 91 -9.85 7.05 -6.54
N VAL A 92 -10.25 8.23 -6.08
CA VAL A 92 -11.57 8.48 -5.50
C VAL A 92 -12.35 9.34 -6.47
N PHE A 93 -13.54 8.89 -6.84
CA PHE A 93 -14.49 9.61 -7.67
C PHE A 93 -15.77 9.86 -6.88
N VAL A 94 -16.18 11.13 -6.81
CA VAL A 94 -17.40 11.52 -6.10
C VAL A 94 -18.40 12.07 -7.11
N TYR A 95 -19.59 11.49 -7.09
CA TYR A 95 -20.71 11.81 -7.96
C TYR A 95 -21.84 12.45 -7.16
N ARG A 96 -22.57 13.34 -7.82
CA ARG A 96 -23.91 13.77 -7.43
C ARG A 96 -24.83 13.46 -8.61
N HIS A 97 -25.79 12.57 -8.41
CA HIS A 97 -26.51 11.89 -9.49
C HIS A 97 -25.54 11.22 -10.48
N THR A 98 -25.59 11.56 -11.77
CA THR A 98 -24.72 11.05 -12.83
C THR A 98 -23.52 11.95 -13.10
N GLN A 99 -23.38 13.07 -12.37
CA GLN A 99 -22.32 14.03 -12.60
C GLN A 99 -21.15 13.78 -11.65
N LEU A 100 -19.95 13.64 -12.21
CA LEU A 100 -18.71 13.65 -11.44
C LEU A 100 -18.46 15.08 -10.90
N ILE A 101 -18.38 15.22 -9.59
CA ILE A 101 -18.25 16.52 -8.90
C ILE A 101 -16.90 16.69 -8.17
N ALA A 102 -16.17 15.60 -7.94
CA ALA A 102 -14.79 15.66 -7.44
C ALA A 102 -14.06 14.36 -7.77
N GLN A 103 -12.74 14.46 -7.93
CA GLN A 103 -11.86 13.30 -8.03
C GLN A 103 -10.51 13.58 -7.36
N LYS A 104 -9.89 12.53 -6.82
CA LYS A 104 -8.62 12.62 -6.09
C LYS A 104 -7.82 11.35 -6.24
N ILE A 105 -6.50 11.46 -6.18
CA ILE A 105 -5.59 10.33 -6.14
C ILE A 105 -4.71 10.35 -4.89
N GLY A 106 -4.54 9.18 -4.29
CA GLY A 106 -3.46 8.88 -3.34
C GLY A 106 -2.72 7.63 -3.83
N MET A 107 -1.41 7.58 -3.60
CA MET A 107 -0.56 6.50 -4.08
C MET A 107 0.31 5.99 -2.93
N LEU A 108 0.57 4.69 -2.93
CA LEU A 108 1.34 3.99 -1.92
C LEU A 108 2.51 3.27 -2.59
N GLN A 109 3.73 3.62 -2.18
CA GLN A 109 4.91 2.79 -2.40
C GLN A 109 5.04 1.86 -1.20
N SER A 110 4.77 0.58 -1.41
CA SER A 110 4.85 -0.43 -0.38
C SER A 110 6.32 -0.81 -0.08
N LYS A 111 6.60 -1.15 1.18
CA LYS A 111 7.87 -1.67 1.66
C LYS A 111 7.64 -2.67 2.79
N ARG A 112 8.29 -3.84 2.75
CA ARG A 112 8.19 -4.82 3.87
C ARG A 112 9.32 -4.72 4.89
N LEU A 113 9.01 -5.02 6.15
CA LEU A 113 10.01 -5.20 7.21
C LEU A 113 10.71 -6.56 7.06
N TYR A 114 12.03 -6.59 7.19
CA TYR A 114 12.84 -7.81 7.09
C TYR A 114 13.02 -8.43 8.48
N PRO A 115 12.88 -9.76 8.62
CA PRO A 115 13.21 -10.44 9.88
C PRO A 115 14.72 -10.34 10.15
N LYS A 116 15.15 -10.49 11.41
CA LYS A 116 16.57 -10.41 11.80
C LYS A 116 17.53 -11.29 11.01
N ASN A 117 17.06 -12.47 10.60
CA ASN A 117 17.86 -13.40 9.80
C ASN A 117 17.97 -13.00 8.32
N ASN A 118 17.32 -11.91 7.90
CA ASN A 118 17.22 -11.41 6.53
C ASN A 118 16.75 -12.46 5.49
N ASP A 119 16.08 -13.51 5.96
CA ASP A 119 15.58 -14.58 5.10
C ASP A 119 14.24 -14.16 4.50
N VAL A 120 14.33 -13.38 3.43
CA VAL A 120 13.21 -12.92 2.60
C VAL A 120 13.29 -13.60 1.24
N ALA A 121 12.14 -14.04 0.72
CA ALA A 121 12.03 -14.55 -0.63
C ALA A 121 12.07 -13.39 -1.63
N ASP A 122 13.27 -12.85 -1.88
CA ASP A 122 13.45 -11.82 -2.89
C ASP A 122 13.27 -12.39 -4.31
N ASP A 123 13.01 -11.49 -5.26
CA ASP A 123 12.94 -11.87 -6.67
C ASP A 123 14.33 -12.23 -7.20
N ASP A 124 14.51 -13.51 -7.54
CA ASP A 124 15.69 -14.02 -8.24
C ASP A 124 15.60 -13.68 -9.74
N PRO A 125 16.52 -12.85 -10.29
CA PRO A 125 16.53 -12.50 -11.71
C PRO A 125 16.64 -13.72 -12.63
N ILE A 126 17.35 -14.77 -12.19
CA ILE A 126 17.54 -16.01 -12.96
C ILE A 126 16.25 -16.83 -12.97
N GLY A 127 15.64 -17.03 -11.80
CA GLY A 127 14.31 -17.65 -11.66
C GLY A 127 13.23 -16.92 -12.46
N PHE A 128 13.30 -15.59 -12.54
CA PHE A 128 12.43 -14.79 -13.38
C PHE A 128 12.61 -15.09 -14.87
N LEU A 129 13.86 -15.10 -15.38
CA LEU A 129 14.15 -15.42 -16.79
C LEU A 129 13.66 -16.82 -17.18
N TYR A 130 13.71 -17.78 -16.27
CA TYR A 130 13.18 -19.12 -16.53
C TYR A 130 11.65 -19.19 -16.44
N GLY A 131 10.98 -18.27 -15.73
CA GLY A 131 9.55 -18.29 -15.51
C GLY A 131 9.08 -19.64 -14.95
N MET A 132 8.01 -20.20 -15.50
CA MET A 132 7.51 -21.52 -15.10
C MET A 132 8.54 -22.65 -15.29
N ASN A 133 9.55 -22.48 -16.14
CA ASN A 133 10.60 -23.50 -16.33
C ASN A 133 11.51 -23.66 -15.11
N ALA A 134 11.50 -22.70 -14.17
CA ALA A 134 12.21 -22.83 -12.89
C ALA A 134 11.70 -24.03 -12.08
N PHE A 135 10.40 -24.40 -12.22
CA PHE A 135 9.85 -25.58 -11.56
C PHE A 135 10.41 -26.90 -12.10
N LEU A 136 10.86 -26.92 -13.36
CA LEU A 136 11.48 -28.10 -13.99
C LEU A 136 12.92 -28.31 -13.54
N LYS A 137 13.61 -27.26 -13.06
CA LYS A 137 15.00 -27.28 -12.58
C LYS A 137 15.07 -27.04 -11.07
N ARG A 138 14.14 -27.60 -10.32
CA ARG A 138 14.06 -27.41 -8.87
C ARG A 138 15.31 -27.98 -8.20
N GLN A 139 16.10 -27.12 -7.56
CA GLN A 139 17.17 -27.57 -6.66
C GLN A 139 16.53 -28.39 -5.52
N PRO A 140 17.11 -29.53 -5.12
CA PRO A 140 16.56 -30.40 -4.07
C PRO A 140 16.79 -29.78 -2.69
N LYS A 141 16.13 -28.66 -2.39
CA LYS A 141 16.03 -28.13 -1.02
C LYS A 141 14.87 -28.84 -0.33
N SER A 142 15.18 -29.60 0.72
CA SER A 142 14.18 -30.30 1.51
C SER A 142 13.22 -29.31 2.19
N PRO A 143 11.89 -29.50 2.09
CA PRO A 143 10.92 -28.74 2.87
C PRO A 143 11.14 -28.83 4.38
N LEU A 144 11.80 -29.90 4.86
CA LEU A 144 12.13 -30.05 6.29
C LEU A 144 13.09 -28.95 6.78
N ALA A 145 13.95 -28.43 5.89
CA ALA A 145 14.82 -27.31 6.23
C ALA A 145 14.05 -26.00 6.48
N LEU A 146 12.78 -25.91 6.04
CA LEU A 146 11.92 -24.76 6.30
C LEU A 146 11.24 -24.84 7.68
N LEU A 147 11.03 -26.04 8.23
CA LEU A 147 10.34 -26.25 9.51
C LEU A 147 11.14 -25.73 10.71
N ASN A 148 12.47 -25.77 10.63
CA ASN A 148 13.35 -25.30 11.71
C ASN A 148 13.68 -23.81 11.61
N ARG A 149 13.07 -23.08 10.67
CA ARG A 149 13.30 -21.63 10.54
C ARG A 149 12.50 -20.87 11.58
N GLN A 150 13.21 -19.95 12.24
CA GLN A 150 12.65 -18.97 13.16
C GLN A 150 12.88 -17.59 12.57
N PHE A 151 11.84 -16.77 12.59
CA PHE A 151 11.85 -15.38 12.15
C PHE A 151 11.57 -14.49 13.35
N GLU A 152 12.42 -13.51 13.57
CA GLU A 152 12.33 -12.58 14.68
C GLU A 152 12.17 -11.17 14.12
N PHE A 153 11.21 -10.45 14.67
CA PHE A 153 10.95 -9.04 14.37
C PHE A 153 11.03 -8.24 15.66
N ASP A 154 11.86 -7.19 15.66
CA ASP A 154 11.91 -6.18 16.70
C ASP A 154 12.22 -4.81 16.10
N ASP A 155 12.47 -3.84 16.97
CA ASP A 155 12.74 -2.45 16.61
C ASP A 155 14.06 -2.25 15.83
N THR A 156 14.94 -3.26 15.79
CA THR A 156 16.20 -3.26 15.03
C THR A 156 16.07 -3.83 13.62
N CYS A 157 14.95 -4.48 13.31
CA CYS A 157 14.67 -4.98 11.96
C CYS A 157 14.64 -3.85 10.94
N VAL A 158 15.03 -4.15 9.70
CA VAL A 158 15.25 -3.14 8.65
C VAL A 158 14.21 -3.21 7.53
N TYR A 159 13.89 -2.07 6.94
CA TYR A 159 13.22 -2.02 5.65
C TYR A 159 14.24 -2.20 4.53
N GLY A 160 14.58 -3.46 4.26
CA GLY A 160 15.71 -3.84 3.41
C GLY A 160 15.65 -3.29 1.99
N ALA A 161 14.44 -3.05 1.46
CA ALA A 161 14.22 -2.47 0.13
C ALA A 161 14.37 -0.94 0.07
N ILE A 162 14.40 -0.24 1.22
CA ILE A 162 14.74 1.18 1.27
C ILE A 162 16.25 1.33 1.45
N LYS A 163 16.88 2.11 0.58
CA LYS A 163 18.30 2.38 0.62
C LYS A 163 18.54 3.90 0.59
N ALA A 164 19.43 4.38 1.45
CA ALA A 164 19.86 5.78 1.40
C ALA A 164 20.50 6.08 0.03
N GLU A 165 20.14 7.24 -0.53
CA GLU A 165 20.50 7.71 -1.87
C GLU A 165 19.99 6.86 -3.05
N ASP A 166 19.00 5.98 -2.83
CA ASP A 166 18.36 5.23 -3.92
C ASP A 166 17.68 6.17 -4.93
N ARG A 167 17.57 5.71 -6.17
CA ARG A 167 16.84 6.44 -7.22
C ARG A 167 15.35 6.48 -6.92
N GLN A 168 14.75 5.43 -6.34
CA GLN A 168 13.34 5.40 -5.99
C GLN A 168 12.98 6.55 -5.03
N VAL A 169 13.80 6.76 -4.00
CA VAL A 169 13.64 7.85 -3.03
C VAL A 169 13.59 9.21 -3.73
N LYS A 170 14.48 9.44 -4.69
CA LYS A 170 14.52 10.69 -5.47
C LYS A 170 13.32 10.82 -6.41
N SER A 171 12.92 9.74 -7.07
CA SER A 171 11.78 9.72 -7.99
C SER A 171 10.46 10.03 -7.29
N ILE A 172 10.24 9.50 -6.07
CA ILE A 172 9.05 9.80 -5.27
C ILE A 172 9.04 11.28 -4.87
N ALA A 173 10.17 11.83 -4.39
CA ALA A 173 10.28 13.24 -4.02
C ALA A 173 10.01 14.18 -5.22
N GLU A 174 10.57 13.86 -6.39
CA GLU A 174 10.33 14.62 -7.62
C GLU A 174 8.87 14.55 -8.06
N MET A 175 8.22 13.40 -7.89
CA MET A 175 6.81 13.22 -8.22
C MET A 175 5.90 14.03 -7.29
N ASN A 176 6.13 13.96 -5.98
CA ASN A 176 5.38 14.77 -5.01
C ASN A 176 5.59 16.28 -5.22
N LYS A 177 6.80 16.69 -5.63
CA LYS A 177 7.05 18.10 -5.99
C LYS A 177 6.24 18.56 -7.21
N LYS A 178 6.00 17.68 -8.19
CA LYS A 178 5.25 17.99 -9.42
C LYS A 178 3.74 17.98 -9.22
N LEU A 179 3.25 17.06 -8.40
CA LEU A 179 1.82 16.77 -8.29
C LEU A 179 1.19 17.31 -7.01
N GLY A 180 1.99 17.71 -6.03
CA GLY A 180 1.53 17.80 -4.65
C GLY A 180 1.70 16.45 -3.95
N GLN A 181 1.33 16.41 -2.68
CA GLN A 181 1.58 15.27 -1.80
C GLN A 181 0.66 14.08 -2.13
N ALA A 182 1.03 13.31 -3.16
CA ALA A 182 0.22 12.23 -3.72
C ALA A 182 0.78 10.84 -3.39
N VAL A 183 2.10 10.70 -3.26
CA VAL A 183 2.78 9.42 -2.98
C VAL A 183 3.22 9.34 -1.52
N TYR A 184 2.90 8.22 -0.88
CA TYR A 184 3.17 7.89 0.51
C TYR A 184 3.89 6.54 0.58
N TYR A 185 4.60 6.26 1.67
CA TYR A 185 5.15 4.93 1.93
C TYR A 185 4.15 4.09 2.72
N LEU A 186 3.89 2.87 2.27
CA LEU A 186 3.16 1.83 3.00
C LEU A 186 4.14 0.82 3.55
N PHE A 187 4.22 0.66 4.87
CA PHE A 187 5.07 -0.32 5.52
C PHE A 187 4.29 -1.53 6.01
N TYR A 188 4.66 -2.71 5.54
CA TYR A 188 4.14 -3.99 6.03
C TYR A 188 4.94 -4.45 7.24
N ASN A 189 4.26 -4.58 8.38
CA ASN A 189 4.83 -5.00 9.66
C ASN A 189 4.07 -6.20 10.24
N PRO A 190 4.67 -6.97 11.16
CA PRO A 190 3.94 -7.94 11.97
C PRO A 190 2.83 -7.28 12.81
N PRO A 191 1.89 -8.06 13.37
CA PRO A 191 0.77 -7.51 14.15
C PRO A 191 1.23 -6.83 15.44
N SER A 192 2.36 -7.25 16.01
CA SER A 192 2.97 -6.68 17.20
C SER A 192 4.50 -6.77 17.12
N MET A 193 5.21 -6.02 17.96
CA MET A 193 6.64 -6.18 18.17
C MET A 193 7.02 -6.00 19.64
N PRO A 194 7.99 -6.78 20.16
CA PRO A 194 8.74 -7.84 19.45
C PRO A 194 7.87 -9.07 19.11
N GLN A 195 8.19 -9.76 18.01
CA GLN A 195 7.46 -10.92 17.52
C GLN A 195 8.42 -12.03 17.07
N VAL A 196 8.13 -13.27 17.46
CA VAL A 196 8.87 -14.46 17.01
C VAL A 196 7.89 -15.41 16.32
N ILE A 197 8.24 -15.85 15.11
CA ILE A 197 7.43 -16.74 14.30
C ILE A 197 8.24 -17.98 13.97
N LYS A 198 7.68 -19.16 14.25
CA LYS A 198 8.27 -20.46 13.93
C LYS A 198 7.43 -21.10 12.83
N ASN A 199 8.09 -21.53 11.74
CA ASN A 199 7.40 -22.17 10.61
C ASN A 199 6.75 -23.52 10.96
N ALA A 200 7.07 -24.12 12.11
CA ALA A 200 6.55 -25.41 12.55
C ALA A 200 5.08 -25.40 13.06
N GLY A 201 4.28 -24.41 12.65
CA GLY A 201 2.86 -24.33 13.04
C GLY A 201 2.02 -25.42 12.36
N VAL A 202 1.21 -26.12 13.15
CA VAL A 202 0.22 -27.11 12.64
C VAL A 202 -1.03 -26.42 12.08
N GLU A 203 -1.27 -25.16 12.48
CA GLU A 203 -2.47 -24.41 12.14
C GLU A 203 -2.14 -23.01 11.61
N ARG A 204 -2.99 -22.51 10.71
CA ARG A 204 -2.93 -21.13 10.22
C ARG A 204 -3.21 -20.18 11.39
N GLN A 205 -2.29 -19.26 11.63
CA GLN A 205 -2.44 -18.23 12.65
C GLN A 205 -3.41 -17.14 12.17
N GLN A 206 -4.27 -16.66 13.07
CA GLN A 206 -5.18 -15.55 12.80
C GLN A 206 -4.74 -14.31 13.58
N VAL A 207 -4.89 -13.14 12.97
CA VAL A 207 -4.58 -11.86 13.63
C VAL A 207 -5.85 -11.35 14.33
N THR A 208 -5.90 -11.47 15.65
CA THR A 208 -7.00 -10.95 16.48
C THR A 208 -6.74 -9.54 17.01
N ALA A 209 -5.46 -9.20 17.24
CA ALA A 209 -5.00 -7.86 17.56
C ALA A 209 -3.93 -7.45 16.56
N ASN A 210 -4.07 -6.24 16.00
CA ASN A 210 -3.18 -5.72 14.97
C ASN A 210 -2.63 -4.35 15.40
N ASP A 211 -1.88 -4.34 16.50
CA ASP A 211 -1.40 -3.11 17.15
C ASP A 211 -0.44 -2.33 16.25
N ILE A 212 0.43 -3.03 15.52
CA ILE A 212 1.38 -2.43 14.57
C ILE A 212 0.82 -2.49 13.15
N GLY A 213 0.86 -3.66 12.49
CA GLY A 213 0.29 -3.87 11.16
C GLY A 213 0.80 -2.91 10.08
N CYS A 214 -0.01 -2.70 9.05
CA CYS A 214 0.29 -1.78 7.96
C CYS A 214 0.31 -0.33 8.44
N ARG A 215 1.40 0.40 8.14
CA ARG A 215 1.56 1.82 8.50
C ARG A 215 1.88 2.69 7.30
N VAL A 216 1.28 3.87 7.24
CA VAL A 216 1.46 4.83 6.13
C VAL A 216 2.20 6.06 6.62
N TYR A 217 3.23 6.45 5.87
CA TYR A 217 4.11 7.59 6.16
C TYR A 217 4.20 8.53 4.96
N THR A 218 4.43 9.81 5.24
CA THR A 218 4.80 10.79 4.21
C THR A 218 6.21 10.53 3.68
N GLU A 219 6.44 10.85 2.42
CA GLU A 219 7.79 10.75 1.86
C GLU A 219 8.78 11.69 2.56
N ASN A 220 8.36 12.89 2.95
CA ASN A 220 9.23 13.83 3.68
C ASN A 220 9.82 13.22 4.97
N GLU A 221 9.00 12.55 5.79
CA GLU A 221 9.48 11.95 7.05
C GLU A 221 10.36 10.74 6.81
N VAL A 222 10.03 9.88 5.83
CA VAL A 222 10.89 8.74 5.46
C VAL A 222 12.23 9.22 4.90
N ASN A 223 12.23 10.24 4.06
CA ASN A 223 13.43 10.81 3.45
C ASN A 223 14.30 11.52 4.49
N ALA A 224 13.68 12.21 5.45
CA ALA A 224 14.38 12.77 6.59
C ALA A 224 15.02 11.68 7.48
N ALA A 225 14.33 10.55 7.70
CA ALA A 225 14.83 9.44 8.51
C ALA A 225 16.11 8.82 7.96
N ILE A 226 16.27 8.81 6.64
CA ILE A 226 17.46 8.27 5.95
C ILE A 226 18.45 9.35 5.53
N ALA A 227 18.16 10.62 5.81
CA ALA A 227 19.05 11.72 5.47
C ALA A 227 20.35 11.59 6.26
N GLY A 228 21.49 11.65 5.55
CA GLY A 228 22.81 11.52 6.17
C GLY A 228 23.23 10.09 6.52
N PHE A 229 22.42 9.07 6.17
CA PHE A 229 22.90 7.70 6.20
C PHE A 229 23.95 7.48 5.12
N GLU A 230 24.88 6.57 5.37
CA GLU A 230 25.77 6.07 4.34
C GLU A 230 24.97 5.45 3.20
N LYS A 231 25.41 5.71 1.96
CA LYS A 231 24.79 5.19 0.75
C LYS A 231 24.56 3.68 0.85
N GLY A 232 23.33 3.24 0.54
CA GLY A 232 22.97 1.83 0.59
C GLY A 232 22.59 1.30 1.98
N ARG A 233 22.69 2.10 3.03
CA ARG A 233 22.16 1.74 4.36
C ARG A 233 20.63 1.77 4.33
N SER A 234 20.01 0.78 4.97
CA SER A 234 18.57 0.72 5.20
C SER A 234 18.19 1.24 6.57
N PRO A 235 17.02 1.91 6.71
CA PRO A 235 16.50 2.31 8.00
C PRO A 235 15.92 1.12 8.77
N THR A 236 16.03 1.18 10.09
CA THR A 236 15.36 0.26 11.01
C THR A 236 13.90 0.67 11.23
N PHE A 237 13.10 -0.24 11.79
CA PHE A 237 11.76 0.06 12.26
C PHE A 237 11.73 1.22 13.25
N SER A 238 12.61 1.21 14.26
CA SER A 238 12.73 2.28 15.25
C SER A 238 13.04 3.63 14.62
N GLN A 239 13.93 3.68 13.62
CA GLN A 239 14.30 4.93 12.94
C GLN A 239 13.13 5.53 12.15
N ILE A 240 12.40 4.70 11.39
CA ILE A 240 11.19 5.16 10.68
C ILE A 240 10.11 5.59 11.67
N SER A 241 9.87 4.79 12.71
CA SER A 241 8.83 5.09 13.72
C SER A 241 9.12 6.39 14.47
N ALA A 242 10.40 6.66 14.78
CA ALA A 242 10.82 7.90 15.44
C ALA A 242 10.71 9.13 14.52
N ALA A 243 10.91 8.95 13.21
CA ALA A 243 10.76 10.02 12.23
C ALA A 243 9.28 10.37 11.96
N GLY A 244 8.38 9.41 12.13
CA GLY A 244 6.93 9.55 11.93
C GLY A 244 6.20 10.32 13.03
N THR A 245 6.60 11.55 13.28
CA THR A 245 5.98 12.43 14.28
C THR A 245 4.63 12.97 13.84
N VAL A 246 4.46 13.16 12.53
CA VAL A 246 3.25 13.66 11.88
C VAL A 246 2.52 12.52 11.16
N SER A 247 3.27 11.60 10.55
CA SER A 247 2.71 10.40 9.92
C SER A 247 3.22 9.11 10.56
N ASN A 248 2.27 8.28 10.97
CA ASN A 248 2.44 6.88 11.38
C ASN A 248 1.04 6.26 11.41
N TRP A 249 0.30 6.51 10.33
CA TRP A 249 -1.12 6.22 10.31
C TRP A 249 -1.34 4.74 10.07
N ARG A 250 -2.37 4.18 10.68
CA ARG A 250 -2.88 2.88 10.24
C ARG A 250 -3.39 3.02 8.80
N LEU A 251 -3.27 1.96 8.00
CA LEU A 251 -3.70 1.97 6.59
C LEU A 251 -5.14 2.48 6.44
N GLU A 252 -6.05 1.98 7.26
CA GLU A 252 -7.45 2.36 7.29
C GLU A 252 -7.68 3.83 7.66
N THR A 253 -6.86 4.38 8.56
CA THR A 253 -6.90 5.80 8.91
C THR A 253 -6.46 6.66 7.73
N TRP A 254 -5.35 6.30 7.07
CA TRP A 254 -4.90 7.03 5.88
C TRP A 254 -5.95 7.00 4.76
N ALA A 255 -6.49 5.82 4.46
CA ALA A 255 -7.43 5.63 3.36
C ALA A 255 -8.78 6.31 3.63
N ALA A 256 -9.36 6.15 4.83
CA ALA A 256 -10.71 6.64 5.11
C ALA A 256 -10.71 8.04 5.75
N ASP A 257 -9.89 8.28 6.77
CA ASP A 257 -9.96 9.53 7.54
C ASP A 257 -9.12 10.65 6.95
N LEU A 258 -8.04 10.33 6.24
CA LEU A 258 -7.17 11.35 5.64
C LEU A 258 -7.51 11.57 4.17
N LEU A 259 -7.56 10.51 3.35
CA LEU A 259 -7.74 10.64 1.90
C LEU A 259 -9.17 11.09 1.56
N LEU A 260 -10.18 10.38 2.09
CA LEU A 260 -11.59 10.71 1.83
C LEU A 260 -12.08 11.98 2.52
N LYS A 261 -11.44 12.45 3.60
CA LYS A 261 -11.74 13.77 4.20
C LYS A 261 -10.84 14.89 3.67
N CYS A 262 -10.05 14.62 2.63
CA CYS A 262 -9.20 15.61 1.95
C CYS A 262 -8.11 16.26 2.82
N GLN A 263 -7.56 15.50 3.75
CA GLN A 263 -6.36 15.91 4.49
C GLN A 263 -5.08 15.48 3.75
N VAL A 264 -5.16 14.44 2.91
CA VAL A 264 -4.06 13.93 2.08
C VAL A 264 -4.52 13.62 0.66
N GLY A 265 -3.57 13.35 -0.22
CA GLY A 265 -3.79 13.07 -1.65
C GLY A 265 -3.96 14.35 -2.48
N GLN A 266 -4.07 14.18 -3.79
CA GLN A 266 -4.15 15.28 -4.73
C GLN A 266 -5.49 15.29 -5.46
N ILE A 267 -6.25 16.38 -5.32
CA ILE A 267 -7.41 16.66 -6.19
C ILE A 267 -6.88 16.98 -7.59
N PHE A 268 -7.53 16.42 -8.60
CA PHE A 268 -7.18 16.65 -9.99
C PHE A 268 -8.43 16.89 -10.82
N ASP A 269 -8.32 17.63 -11.91
CA ASP A 269 -9.42 17.87 -12.85
C ASP A 269 -8.99 17.60 -14.29
N GLU A 270 -9.80 18.02 -15.26
CA GLU A 270 -9.49 17.84 -16.68
C GLU A 270 -8.18 18.54 -17.09
N ALA A 271 -7.80 19.64 -16.43
CA ALA A 271 -6.54 20.34 -16.71
C ALA A 271 -5.31 19.55 -16.22
N ASP A 272 -5.49 18.65 -15.26
CA ASP A 272 -4.45 17.75 -14.77
C ASP A 272 -4.42 16.40 -15.50
N THR A 273 -5.31 16.17 -16.48
CA THR A 273 -5.43 14.91 -17.22
C THR A 273 -4.09 14.46 -17.80
N GLU A 274 -3.29 15.36 -18.35
CA GLU A 274 -1.98 15.00 -18.92
C GLU A 274 -1.02 14.50 -17.83
N LYS A 275 -1.00 15.14 -16.65
CA LYS A 275 -0.16 14.72 -15.51
C LYS A 275 -0.64 13.39 -14.94
N ILE A 276 -1.94 13.21 -14.78
CA ILE A 276 -2.53 11.95 -14.30
C ILE A 276 -2.33 10.83 -15.32
N THR A 277 -2.47 11.12 -16.60
CA THR A 277 -2.16 10.19 -17.68
C THR A 277 -0.67 9.86 -17.68
N GLU A 278 0.22 10.83 -17.41
CA GLU A 278 1.65 10.56 -17.25
C GLU A 278 1.89 9.53 -16.12
N LEU A 279 1.16 9.64 -15.01
CA LEU A 279 1.26 8.71 -13.89
C LEU A 279 0.72 7.32 -14.21
N LEU A 280 -0.42 7.25 -14.89
CA LEU A 280 -1.10 5.99 -15.21
C LEU A 280 -0.53 5.31 -16.46
N VAL A 281 0.08 6.06 -17.39
CA VAL A 281 0.42 5.64 -18.76
C VAL A 281 1.90 5.78 -19.12
N ARG A 282 2.73 6.64 -18.48
CA ARG A 282 4.17 6.76 -18.83
C ARG A 282 4.96 5.57 -18.26
N ARG A 283 4.81 4.45 -18.96
CA ARG A 283 5.32 3.12 -18.63
C ARG A 283 6.83 3.03 -18.88
N THR A 284 7.60 3.25 -17.82
CA THR A 284 8.76 2.39 -17.54
C THR A 284 8.49 1.39 -16.39
N GLY A 285 7.47 1.64 -15.54
CA GLY A 285 6.73 0.71 -14.64
C GLY A 285 5.19 0.88 -14.83
N PRO A 286 4.26 -0.07 -14.62
CA PRO A 286 2.87 0.31 -14.35
C PRO A 286 2.76 0.64 -12.85
N ILE A 287 1.61 1.05 -12.36
CA ILE A 287 1.29 0.83 -10.94
C ILE A 287 0.83 -0.64 -10.86
N GLY A 288 1.35 -1.41 -9.90
CA GLY A 288 1.04 -2.83 -9.71
C GLY A 288 -0.45 -3.08 -9.51
N ALA A 289 -1.14 -2.19 -8.80
CA ALA A 289 -2.60 -2.21 -8.65
C ALA A 289 -3.26 -0.84 -8.50
N SER A 290 -4.50 -0.72 -8.97
CA SER A 290 -5.34 0.47 -8.80
C SER A 290 -6.67 0.12 -8.14
N ILE A 291 -7.05 0.91 -7.15
CA ILE A 291 -8.34 0.85 -6.46
C ILE A 291 -9.11 2.12 -6.84
N ALA A 292 -10.16 1.98 -7.64
CA ALA A 292 -11.07 3.07 -7.94
C ALA A 292 -12.26 3.04 -6.98
N VAL A 293 -12.28 4.00 -6.07
CA VAL A 293 -13.36 4.24 -5.10
C VAL A 293 -14.42 5.10 -5.77
N LEU A 294 -15.65 4.59 -5.84
CA LEU A 294 -16.79 5.28 -6.43
C LEU A 294 -17.79 5.64 -5.33
N ILE A 295 -18.16 6.92 -5.23
CA ILE A 295 -19.09 7.41 -4.20
C ILE A 295 -20.15 8.27 -4.88
N ALA A 296 -21.41 7.85 -4.86
CA ALA A 296 -22.55 8.67 -5.26
C ALA A 296 -23.26 9.21 -4.02
N LEU A 297 -23.23 10.53 -3.85
CA LEU A 297 -23.87 11.22 -2.73
C LEU A 297 -25.41 11.21 -2.87
N PRO A 298 -26.14 11.19 -1.73
CA PRO A 298 -27.59 11.36 -1.75
C PRO A 298 -27.97 12.76 -2.26
N GLU A 299 -29.21 12.92 -2.69
CA GLU A 299 -29.77 14.24 -2.95
C GLU A 299 -29.73 15.06 -1.64
N GLU A 300 -29.30 16.32 -1.72
CA GLU A 300 -29.63 17.26 -0.65
C GLU A 300 -31.16 17.28 -0.58
N GLY A 301 -31.74 16.89 0.56
CA GLY A 301 -33.18 16.97 0.76
C GLY A 301 -33.66 18.39 0.45
N PRO A 302 -34.90 18.57 -0.05
CA PRO A 302 -35.40 19.91 -0.30
C PRO A 302 -35.37 20.73 1.01
N PRO A 303 -35.14 22.05 0.91
CA PRO A 303 -35.22 22.96 2.06
C PRO A 303 -36.58 22.90 2.77
#